data_AF-A0A3P3W1D5-F1
#
_entry.id   AF-A0A3P3W1D5-F1
#
_cell.length_a   1.000
_cell.length_b   1.000
_cell.length_c   1.000
_cell.angle_alpha   90.00
_cell.angle_beta   90.00
_cell.angle_gamma   90.00
#
_symmetry.space_group_name_H-M   'P 1'
#
loop_
_entity.id
_entity.type
_entity.pdbx_description
1 polymer ?
#
loop_
_entity_poly.entity_id
_entity_poly.type
_entity_poly.pdbx_seq_one_letter_code
_entity_poly.pdbx_strand_id
1 'polypeptide(L)'
;MNERSPYFNEAGPGENNDFSRPANRVSGDWSAHIATTIDRLAALLEELDAEAWEAPSLCEGWRVRDVVGHLVWRLGASTGEMVRSGLGAGLAAGFNPNKAIDRIARQEAQASTEQLLASLRDIAASRLRGEGRTGIIELTEAIVHAYDITEALGESLRLSPRSTGAVALARLRTGGKDARIARTRSLRATDARWQIGAGAALDATAAEIVMHLFGRKPLG
;
A
#
# COMPACT_ATOMS: atom_id res chain seq x y z
N MET A 1 10.99 24.95 17.72
CA MET A 1 12.23 24.16 17.88
C MET A 1 12.15 23.01 16.89
N ASN A 2 13.01 23.00 15.89
CA ASN A 2 12.96 22.09 14.74
C ASN A 2 13.93 20.94 15.02
N GLU A 3 13.47 19.89 15.72
CA GLU A 3 14.30 18.70 15.93
C GLU A 3 14.49 17.99 14.59
N ARG A 4 15.73 18.03 14.06
CA ARG A 4 16.12 17.23 12.91
C ARG A 4 15.91 15.76 13.27
N SER A 5 15.01 15.10 12.55
CA SER A 5 14.71 13.71 12.82
C SER A 5 15.94 12.83 12.50
N PRO A 6 16.29 11.86 13.35
CA PRO A 6 17.52 11.08 13.24
C PRO A 6 17.56 10.12 12.02
N TYR A 7 16.48 10.06 11.23
CA TYR A 7 16.46 9.33 9.95
C TYR A 7 17.16 10.08 8.81
N PHE A 8 17.58 11.33 9.02
CA PHE A 8 17.88 12.29 7.96
C PHE A 8 19.28 12.92 8.06
N ASN A 9 20.32 12.14 8.32
CA ASN A 9 21.68 12.64 8.12
C ASN A 9 22.03 12.63 6.63
N GLU A 10 22.59 13.73 6.12
CA GLU A 10 23.23 13.78 4.81
C GLU A 10 24.33 12.71 4.72
N ALA A 11 24.56 12.22 3.50
CA ALA A 11 25.46 11.12 3.24
C ALA A 11 26.84 11.36 3.87
N GLY A 12 27.27 10.44 4.74
CA GLY A 12 28.65 10.42 5.21
C GLY A 12 29.61 10.07 4.07
N PRO A 13 30.87 10.54 4.09
CA PRO A 13 31.83 10.22 3.05
C PRO A 13 32.09 8.70 3.03
N GLY A 14 31.62 8.02 1.98
CA GLY A 14 31.66 6.56 1.82
C GLY A 14 30.34 5.90 1.39
N GLU A 15 29.24 6.64 1.22
CA GLU A 15 27.97 6.06 0.77
C GLU A 15 28.04 5.56 -0.68
N ASN A 16 27.76 4.26 -0.87
CA ASN A 16 27.47 3.66 -2.18
C ASN A 16 26.41 4.51 -2.90
N ASN A 17 26.80 5.16 -3.99
CA ASN A 17 26.01 6.08 -4.83
C ASN A 17 24.90 5.38 -5.66
N ASP A 18 24.48 4.21 -5.20
CA ASP A 18 23.76 3.18 -5.96
C ASP A 18 22.28 3.08 -5.57
N PHE A 19 21.90 3.73 -4.47
CA PHE A 19 20.54 3.76 -3.92
C PHE A 19 20.11 5.20 -3.65
N SER A 20 18.98 5.57 -4.23
CA SER A 20 18.32 6.85 -3.96
C SER A 20 17.72 6.89 -2.55
N ARG A 21 17.53 8.08 -1.99
CA ARG A 21 16.72 8.26 -0.78
C ARG A 21 15.37 8.88 -1.16
N PRO A 22 14.26 8.38 -0.63
CA PRO A 22 12.96 8.99 -0.85
C PRO A 22 12.95 10.46 -0.39
N ALA A 23 12.19 11.29 -1.08
CA ALA A 23 12.06 12.69 -0.72
C ALA A 23 11.53 12.84 0.71
N ASN A 24 12.12 13.77 1.48
CA ASN A 24 11.69 14.02 2.86
C ASN A 24 10.22 14.44 2.96
N ARG A 25 9.66 15.11 1.94
CA ARG A 25 8.23 15.45 1.94
C ARG A 25 7.46 14.38 1.14
N VAL A 26 6.54 13.68 1.81
CA VAL A 26 5.64 12.69 1.20
C VAL A 26 4.20 13.19 1.04
N SER A 27 3.88 14.34 1.63
CA SER A 27 2.61 15.03 1.36
C SER A 27 2.62 15.61 -0.05
N GLY A 28 1.53 15.45 -0.78
CA GLY A 28 1.37 15.99 -2.13
C GLY A 28 0.32 15.22 -2.90
N ASP A 29 0.22 15.52 -4.18
CA ASP A 29 -0.64 14.79 -5.10
C ASP A 29 0.05 13.51 -5.58
N TRP A 30 -0.61 12.38 -5.33
CA TRP A 30 -0.20 11.05 -5.77
C TRP A 30 -1.16 10.45 -6.80
N SER A 31 -2.07 11.25 -7.36
CA SER A 31 -3.06 10.88 -8.37
C SER A 31 -2.54 9.89 -9.43
N ALA A 32 -1.51 10.27 -10.19
CA ALA A 32 -0.92 9.44 -11.25
C ALA A 32 -0.31 8.13 -10.74
N HIS A 33 0.27 8.15 -9.54
CA HIS A 33 0.88 6.98 -8.92
C HIS A 33 -0.17 5.99 -8.40
N ILE A 34 -1.26 6.49 -7.82
CA ILE A 34 -2.41 5.67 -7.43
C ILE A 34 -3.01 5.05 -8.69
N ALA A 35 -3.27 5.85 -9.73
CA ALA A 35 -3.82 5.36 -10.99
C ALA A 35 -2.97 4.24 -11.59
N THR A 36 -1.65 4.46 -11.71
CA THR A 36 -0.73 3.45 -12.26
C THR A 36 -0.69 2.18 -11.42
N THR A 37 -0.74 2.30 -10.09
CA THR A 37 -0.74 1.14 -9.18
C THR A 37 -2.01 0.30 -9.38
N ILE A 38 -3.17 0.96 -9.40
CA ILE A 38 -4.46 0.29 -9.55
C ILE A 38 -4.65 -0.30 -10.94
N ASP A 39 -4.24 0.41 -11.99
CA ASP A 39 -4.30 -0.08 -13.38
C ASP A 39 -3.43 -1.34 -13.58
N ARG A 40 -2.19 -1.32 -13.07
CA ARG A 40 -1.30 -2.48 -13.12
C ARG A 40 -1.82 -3.66 -12.31
N LEU A 41 -2.42 -3.40 -11.15
CA LEU A 41 -3.05 -4.44 -10.34
C LEU A 41 -4.24 -5.04 -11.11
N ALA A 42 -5.11 -4.23 -11.72
CA ALA A 42 -6.23 -4.70 -12.50
C ALA A 42 -5.78 -5.58 -13.69
N ALA A 43 -4.71 -5.19 -14.39
CA ALA A 43 -4.13 -6.00 -15.46
C ALA A 43 -3.60 -7.36 -14.97
N LEU A 44 -2.95 -7.41 -13.79
CA LEU A 44 -2.50 -8.67 -13.19
C LEU A 44 -3.69 -9.56 -12.78
N LEU A 45 -4.71 -8.96 -12.15
CA LEU A 45 -5.91 -9.65 -11.68
C LEU A 45 -6.76 -10.23 -12.82
N GLU A 46 -6.73 -9.63 -14.01
CA GLU A 46 -7.43 -10.12 -15.19
C GLU A 46 -6.89 -11.46 -15.71
N GLU A 47 -5.60 -11.75 -15.45
CA GLU A 47 -4.96 -13.00 -15.84
C GLU A 47 -5.14 -14.12 -14.80
N LEU A 48 -5.70 -13.81 -13.63
CA LEU A 48 -5.94 -14.80 -12.57
C LEU A 48 -7.16 -15.66 -12.87
N ASP A 49 -7.05 -16.95 -12.56
CA ASP A 49 -8.19 -17.85 -12.58
C ASP A 49 -9.10 -17.67 -11.35
N ALA A 50 -10.25 -18.33 -11.38
CA ALA A 50 -11.23 -18.25 -10.31
C ALA A 50 -10.70 -18.77 -8.95
N GLU A 51 -9.74 -19.70 -8.94
CA GLU A 51 -9.16 -20.24 -7.70
C GLU A 51 -8.25 -19.19 -7.04
N ALA A 52 -7.41 -18.51 -7.82
CA ALA A 52 -6.55 -17.44 -7.34
C ALA A 52 -7.34 -16.24 -6.78
N TRP A 53 -8.51 -15.92 -7.34
CA TRP A 53 -9.42 -14.91 -6.78
C TRP A 53 -9.99 -15.28 -5.40
N GLU A 54 -10.12 -16.58 -5.12
CA GLU A 54 -10.61 -17.12 -3.86
C GLU A 54 -9.49 -17.47 -2.86
N ALA A 55 -8.23 -17.41 -3.30
CA ALA A 55 -7.08 -17.71 -2.46
C ALA A 55 -6.90 -16.70 -1.31
N PRO A 56 -6.31 -17.13 -0.17
CA PRO A 56 -5.96 -16.22 0.91
C PRO A 56 -4.98 -15.12 0.47
N SER A 57 -5.17 -13.91 1.00
CA SER A 57 -4.21 -12.80 0.88
C SER A 57 -3.36 -12.67 2.15
N LEU A 58 -2.39 -11.73 2.16
CA LEU A 58 -1.70 -11.35 3.40
C LEU A 58 -2.53 -10.48 4.34
N CYS A 59 -3.69 -9.98 3.90
CA CYS A 59 -4.66 -9.37 4.79
C CYS A 59 -5.40 -10.49 5.53
N GLU A 60 -5.13 -10.64 6.83
CA GLU A 60 -5.61 -11.76 7.64
C GLU A 60 -7.14 -11.95 7.52
N GLY A 61 -7.55 -13.17 7.14
CA GLY A 61 -8.96 -13.54 6.99
C GLY A 61 -9.62 -13.05 5.69
N TRP A 62 -8.87 -12.38 4.80
CA TRP A 62 -9.37 -11.91 3.51
C TRP A 62 -8.78 -12.73 2.36
N ARG A 63 -9.66 -13.09 1.42
CA ARG A 63 -9.28 -13.61 0.11
C ARG A 63 -8.82 -12.45 -0.79
N VAL A 64 -8.20 -12.77 -1.92
CA VAL A 64 -7.84 -11.79 -2.95
C VAL A 64 -9.05 -10.91 -3.31
N ARG A 65 -10.22 -11.50 -3.57
CA ARG A 65 -11.43 -10.73 -3.88
C ARG A 65 -11.90 -9.79 -2.77
N ASP A 66 -11.67 -10.14 -1.50
CA ASP A 66 -12.06 -9.30 -0.37
C ASP A 66 -11.15 -8.05 -0.31
N VAL A 67 -9.84 -8.22 -0.59
CA VAL A 67 -8.89 -7.10 -0.74
C VAL A 67 -9.28 -6.19 -1.90
N VAL A 68 -9.69 -6.76 -3.04
CA VAL A 68 -10.18 -5.99 -4.19
C VAL A 68 -11.46 -5.23 -3.85
N GLY A 69 -12.42 -5.85 -3.17
CA GLY A 69 -13.62 -5.19 -2.67
C GLY A 69 -13.30 -4.00 -1.75
N HIS A 70 -12.34 -4.17 -0.83
CA HIS A 70 -11.84 -3.06 -0.01
C HIS A 70 -11.24 -1.95 -0.85
N LEU A 71 -10.40 -2.25 -1.85
CA LEU A 71 -9.82 -1.23 -2.73
C LEU A 71 -10.89 -0.46 -3.51
N VAL A 72 -11.91 -1.15 -4.03
CA VAL A 72 -13.05 -0.55 -4.73
C VAL A 72 -13.76 0.45 -3.83
N TRP A 73 -14.09 0.07 -2.59
CA TRP A 73 -14.69 1.00 -1.64
C TRP A 73 -13.72 2.12 -1.21
N ARG A 74 -12.52 1.76 -0.77
CA ARG A 74 -11.56 2.65 -0.11
C ARG A 74 -11.01 3.71 -1.05
N LEU A 75 -10.93 3.43 -2.35
CA LEU A 75 -10.45 4.36 -3.37
C LEU A 75 -11.56 4.88 -4.29
N GLY A 76 -12.63 4.12 -4.52
CA GLY A 76 -13.75 4.53 -5.36
C GLY A 76 -14.76 5.44 -4.67
N ALA A 77 -15.04 5.20 -3.39
CA ALA A 77 -16.08 5.96 -2.68
C ALA A 77 -15.65 7.41 -2.37
N SER A 78 -16.59 8.33 -2.54
CA SER A 78 -16.49 9.70 -2.04
C SER A 78 -16.38 9.72 -0.50
N THR A 79 -15.89 10.83 0.05
CA THR A 79 -15.80 11.00 1.51
C THR A 79 -17.16 10.82 2.19
N GLY A 80 -18.23 11.36 1.60
CA GLY A 80 -19.58 11.21 2.15
C GLY A 80 -20.09 9.76 2.13
N GLU A 81 -19.78 9.01 1.09
CA GLU A 81 -20.13 7.59 0.99
C GLU A 81 -19.36 6.73 1.98
N MET A 82 -18.07 6.98 2.18
CA MET A 82 -17.28 6.29 3.20
C MET A 82 -17.79 6.56 4.61
N VAL A 83 -18.17 7.81 4.92
CA VAL A 83 -18.75 8.14 6.23
C VAL A 83 -20.08 7.42 6.42
N ARG A 84 -20.96 7.44 5.41
CA ARG A 84 -22.27 6.80 5.47
C ARG A 84 -22.17 5.28 5.62
N SER A 85 -21.35 4.64 4.80
CA SER A 85 -21.12 3.19 4.84
C SER A 85 -20.42 2.78 6.14
N GLY A 86 -19.41 3.55 6.58
CA GLY A 86 -18.72 3.34 7.86
C GLY A 86 -19.64 3.45 9.08
N LEU A 87 -20.57 4.41 9.10
CA LEU A 87 -21.59 4.52 10.15
C LEU A 87 -22.56 3.33 10.12
N GLY A 88 -23.09 2.99 8.95
CA GLY A 88 -24.02 1.86 8.80
C GLY A 88 -23.39 0.52 9.21
N ALA A 89 -22.17 0.25 8.74
CA ALA A 89 -21.42 -0.94 9.09
C ALA A 89 -20.97 -0.92 10.56
N GLY A 90 -20.60 0.25 11.09
CA GLY A 90 -20.25 0.44 12.49
C GLY A 90 -21.41 0.10 13.44
N LEU A 91 -22.63 0.54 13.13
CA LEU A 91 -23.82 0.17 13.91
C LEU A 91 -24.05 -1.35 13.92
N ALA A 92 -23.89 -2.01 12.77
CA ALA A 92 -24.01 -3.47 12.67
C ALA A 92 -22.84 -4.23 13.34
N ALA A 93 -21.69 -3.58 13.50
CA ALA A 93 -20.45 -4.17 14.02
C ALA A 93 -20.18 -3.84 15.50
N GLY A 94 -21.12 -3.20 16.20
CA GLY A 94 -20.93 -2.75 17.59
C GLY A 94 -19.84 -1.68 17.74
N PHE A 95 -19.75 -0.79 16.75
CA PHE A 95 -18.76 0.31 16.66
C PHE A 95 -17.29 -0.14 16.58
N ASN A 96 -17.03 -1.40 16.21
CA ASN A 96 -15.67 -1.86 15.91
C ASN A 96 -15.30 -1.53 14.45
N PRO A 97 -14.33 -0.63 14.20
CA PRO A 97 -13.99 -0.18 12.85
C PRO A 97 -13.42 -1.30 11.97
N ASN A 98 -12.66 -2.24 12.54
CA ASN A 98 -12.10 -3.36 11.77
C ASN A 98 -13.20 -4.29 11.27
N LYS A 99 -14.19 -4.59 12.12
CA LYS A 99 -15.36 -5.38 11.72
C LYS A 99 -16.23 -4.65 10.68
N ALA A 100 -16.33 -3.32 10.78
CA ALA A 100 -17.05 -2.53 9.79
C ALA A 100 -16.37 -2.57 8.41
N ILE A 101 -15.04 -2.42 8.38
CA ILE A 101 -14.24 -2.51 7.15
C ILE A 101 -14.31 -3.91 6.55
N ASP A 102 -14.15 -4.98 7.35
CA ASP A 102 -14.31 -6.38 6.90
C ASP A 102 -15.67 -6.61 6.24
N ARG A 103 -16.75 -6.13 6.88
CA ARG A 103 -18.10 -6.26 6.32
C ARG A 103 -18.24 -5.54 4.98
N ILE A 104 -17.73 -4.32 4.87
CA ILE A 104 -17.81 -3.54 3.63
C ILE A 104 -16.99 -4.22 2.53
N ALA A 105 -15.76 -4.62 2.82
CA ALA A 105 -14.88 -5.32 1.88
C ALA A 105 -15.55 -6.57 1.30
N ARG A 106 -16.13 -7.42 2.17
CA ARG A 106 -16.85 -8.63 1.75
C ARG A 106 -18.13 -8.34 0.96
N GLN A 107 -18.81 -7.23 1.27
CA GLN A 107 -20.02 -6.81 0.56
C GLN A 107 -19.69 -6.37 -0.87
N GLU A 108 -18.69 -5.51 -1.04
CA GLU A 108 -18.19 -5.10 -2.37
C GLU A 108 -17.66 -6.30 -3.14
N ALA A 109 -16.97 -7.20 -2.45
CA ALA A 109 -16.44 -8.43 -3.03
C ALA A 109 -17.52 -9.41 -3.50
N GLN A 110 -18.82 -9.17 -3.30
CA GLN A 110 -19.88 -9.99 -3.91
C GLN A 110 -20.11 -9.70 -5.39
N ALA A 111 -19.59 -8.58 -5.92
CA ALA A 111 -19.63 -8.29 -7.34
C ALA A 111 -18.87 -9.36 -8.16
N SER A 112 -19.20 -9.48 -9.45
CA SER A 112 -18.47 -10.38 -10.34
C SER A 112 -17.03 -9.89 -10.55
N THR A 113 -16.13 -10.80 -10.92
CA THR A 113 -14.72 -10.46 -11.22
C THR A 113 -14.64 -9.34 -12.26
N GLU A 114 -15.46 -9.38 -13.30
CA GLU A 114 -15.50 -8.37 -14.36
C GLU A 114 -15.95 -6.99 -13.81
N GLN A 115 -16.93 -6.97 -12.90
CA GLN A 115 -17.40 -5.73 -12.26
C GLN A 115 -16.33 -5.13 -11.34
N LEU A 116 -15.60 -5.96 -10.60
CA LEU A 116 -14.50 -5.54 -9.75
C LEU A 116 -13.35 -4.96 -10.59
N LEU A 117 -12.96 -5.64 -11.67
CA LEU A 117 -11.94 -5.18 -12.62
C LEU A 117 -12.34 -3.85 -13.28
N ALA A 118 -13.59 -3.72 -13.72
CA ALA A 118 -14.12 -2.47 -14.26
C ALA A 118 -14.05 -1.33 -13.23
N SER A 119 -14.42 -1.60 -11.98
CA SER A 119 -14.35 -0.62 -10.89
C SER A 119 -12.92 -0.15 -10.62
N LEU A 120 -11.94 -1.05 -10.62
CA LEU A 120 -10.53 -0.68 -10.48
C LEU A 120 -10.05 0.20 -11.64
N ARG A 121 -10.43 -0.12 -12.88
CA ARG A 121 -10.11 0.67 -14.08
C ARG A 121 -10.73 2.07 -14.02
N ASP A 122 -11.97 2.19 -13.56
CA ASP A 122 -12.65 3.46 -13.37
C ASP A 122 -11.99 4.32 -12.29
N ILE A 123 -11.56 3.69 -11.19
CA ILE A 123 -10.77 4.34 -10.14
C ILE A 123 -9.47 4.89 -10.72
N ALA A 124 -8.73 4.07 -11.50
CA ALA A 124 -7.48 4.48 -12.12
C ALA A 124 -7.69 5.67 -13.08
N ALA A 125 -8.70 5.60 -13.96
CA ALA A 125 -9.04 6.67 -14.89
C ALA A 125 -9.42 7.97 -14.16
N SER A 126 -10.21 7.87 -13.09
CA SER A 126 -10.60 9.03 -12.28
C SER A 126 -9.40 9.67 -11.58
N ARG A 127 -8.46 8.85 -11.08
CA ARG A 127 -7.22 9.36 -10.51
C ARG A 127 -6.33 10.03 -11.54
N LEU A 128 -6.26 9.56 -12.79
CA LEU A 128 -5.53 10.29 -13.85
C LEU A 128 -6.13 11.67 -14.14
N ARG A 129 -7.45 11.85 -13.95
CA ARG A 129 -8.11 13.16 -14.05
C ARG A 129 -7.93 14.04 -12.81
N GLY A 130 -7.23 13.58 -11.79
CA GLY A 130 -7.05 14.30 -10.53
C GLY A 130 -8.29 14.28 -9.62
N GLU A 131 -9.24 13.38 -9.88
CA GLU A 131 -10.49 13.30 -9.13
C GLU A 131 -10.37 12.41 -7.89
N GLY A 132 -11.12 12.77 -6.85
CA GLY A 132 -11.19 12.03 -5.60
C GLY A 132 -10.03 12.33 -4.64
N ARG A 133 -9.72 11.37 -3.78
CA ARG A 133 -8.66 11.52 -2.76
C ARG A 133 -7.33 11.00 -3.31
N THR A 134 -6.30 11.83 -3.27
CA THR A 134 -5.02 11.57 -3.94
C THR A 134 -3.81 11.67 -3.01
N GLY A 135 -4.03 11.61 -1.69
CA GLY A 135 -2.97 11.80 -0.69
C GLY A 135 -2.10 10.56 -0.51
N ILE A 136 -1.09 10.71 0.37
CA ILE A 136 -0.19 9.61 0.75
C ILE A 136 -0.93 8.44 1.41
N ILE A 137 -2.08 8.71 2.06
CA ILE A 137 -2.93 7.68 2.64
C ILE A 137 -3.50 6.80 1.53
N GLU A 138 -4.11 7.37 0.50
CA GLU A 138 -4.65 6.61 -0.63
C GLU A 138 -3.58 5.88 -1.43
N LEU A 139 -2.38 6.47 -1.59
CA LEU A 139 -1.25 5.76 -2.17
C LEU A 139 -0.84 4.55 -1.32
N THR A 140 -0.86 4.69 0.00
CA THR A 140 -0.53 3.60 0.93
C THR A 140 -1.52 2.46 0.78
N GLU A 141 -2.83 2.74 0.75
CA GLU A 141 -3.88 1.74 0.52
C GLU A 141 -3.65 0.99 -0.80
N ALA A 142 -3.41 1.72 -1.89
CA ALA A 142 -3.20 1.12 -3.20
C ALA A 142 -1.97 0.19 -3.24
N ILE A 143 -0.82 0.63 -2.72
CA ILE A 143 0.42 -0.15 -2.78
C ILE A 143 0.37 -1.34 -1.82
N VAL A 144 -0.02 -1.11 -0.57
CA VAL A 144 0.02 -2.16 0.45
C VAL A 144 -0.94 -3.28 0.07
N HIS A 145 -2.14 -2.97 -0.40
CA HIS A 145 -3.11 -4.01 -0.77
C HIS A 145 -2.81 -4.66 -2.13
N ALA A 146 -2.16 -3.96 -3.07
CA ALA A 146 -1.61 -4.62 -4.25
C ALA A 146 -0.58 -5.67 -3.86
N TYR A 147 0.32 -5.35 -2.91
CA TYR A 147 1.28 -6.31 -2.38
C TYR A 147 0.67 -7.38 -1.48
N ASP A 148 -0.39 -7.08 -0.70
CA ASP A 148 -1.11 -8.11 0.08
C ASP A 148 -1.62 -9.24 -0.84
N ILE A 149 -1.98 -8.92 -2.10
CA ILE A 149 -2.39 -9.88 -3.12
C ILE A 149 -1.16 -10.55 -3.75
N THR A 150 -0.26 -9.76 -4.34
CA THR A 150 0.80 -10.35 -5.18
C THR A 150 1.78 -11.18 -4.37
N GLU A 151 2.14 -10.74 -3.18
CA GLU A 151 3.05 -11.49 -2.30
C GLU A 151 2.43 -12.77 -1.72
N ALA A 152 1.09 -12.84 -1.63
CA ALA A 152 0.38 -14.06 -1.21
C ALA A 152 0.33 -15.09 -2.34
N LEU A 153 0.14 -14.63 -3.58
CA LEU A 153 0.08 -15.47 -4.77
C LEU A 153 1.47 -15.86 -5.32
N GLY A 154 2.55 -15.24 -4.82
CA GLY A 154 3.89 -15.40 -5.38
C GLY A 154 4.09 -14.66 -6.70
N GLU A 155 3.22 -13.70 -6.99
CA GLU A 155 3.25 -12.87 -8.19
C GLU A 155 4.13 -11.63 -8.01
N SER A 156 4.70 -11.14 -9.11
CA SER A 156 5.58 -9.97 -9.10
C SER A 156 4.91 -8.72 -9.66
N LEU A 157 4.71 -7.70 -8.82
CA LEU A 157 4.25 -6.38 -9.23
C LEU A 157 5.32 -5.30 -9.01
N ARG A 158 5.97 -4.86 -10.09
CA ARG A 158 6.91 -3.73 -10.02
C ARG A 158 6.16 -2.40 -10.00
N LEU A 159 6.36 -1.65 -8.92
CA LEU A 159 5.79 -0.32 -8.71
C LEU A 159 6.89 0.75 -8.67
N SER A 160 6.50 2.01 -8.83
CA SER A 160 7.45 3.13 -8.90
C SER A 160 8.34 3.20 -7.64
N PRO A 161 9.68 3.31 -7.79
CA PRO A 161 10.59 3.54 -6.66
C PRO A 161 10.20 4.72 -5.78
N ARG A 162 9.71 5.80 -6.40
CA ARG A 162 9.23 7.00 -5.70
C ARG A 162 8.05 6.66 -4.80
N SER A 163 7.12 5.85 -5.28
CA SER A 163 5.89 5.49 -4.57
C SER A 163 6.16 4.54 -3.40
N THR A 164 6.88 3.44 -3.66
CA THR A 164 7.18 2.44 -2.63
C THR A 164 8.09 3.04 -1.54
N GLY A 165 9.09 3.84 -1.92
CA GLY A 165 9.93 4.58 -0.98
C GLY A 165 9.14 5.61 -0.16
N ALA A 166 8.18 6.32 -0.76
CA ALA A 166 7.34 7.28 -0.03
C ALA A 166 6.40 6.58 0.97
N VAL A 167 5.81 5.44 0.60
CA VAL A 167 4.96 4.64 1.50
C VAL A 167 5.77 4.07 2.66
N ALA A 168 6.96 3.51 2.39
CA ALA A 168 7.86 3.05 3.44
C ALA A 168 8.25 4.20 4.39
N LEU A 169 8.63 5.36 3.85
CA LEU A 169 8.97 6.54 4.67
C LEU A 169 7.78 7.04 5.49
N ALA A 170 6.58 7.09 4.91
CA ALA A 170 5.37 7.49 5.60
C ALA A 170 5.07 6.54 6.76
N ARG A 171 5.20 5.22 6.55
CA ARG A 171 5.00 4.22 7.60
C ARG A 171 5.96 4.39 8.76
N LEU A 172 7.26 4.55 8.48
CA LEU A 172 8.28 4.77 9.52
C LEU A 172 8.00 6.00 10.40
N ARG A 173 7.37 7.04 9.84
CA ARG A 173 7.00 8.25 10.59
C ARG A 173 5.85 8.06 11.57
N THR A 174 5.01 7.05 11.36
CA THR A 174 3.95 6.70 12.31
C THR A 174 4.47 6.08 13.60
N GLY A 175 5.75 5.67 13.63
CA GLY A 175 6.39 5.05 14.80
C GLY A 175 6.06 3.56 14.93
N GLY A 176 6.25 3.00 16.13
CA GLY A 176 6.05 1.58 16.41
C GLY A 176 7.32 0.72 16.38
N LYS A 177 7.14 -0.60 16.54
CA LYS A 177 8.24 -1.58 16.58
C LYS A 177 8.97 -1.64 15.22
N ASP A 178 8.22 -1.67 14.13
CA ASP A 178 8.79 -1.77 12.77
C ASP A 178 9.50 -0.47 12.37
N ALA A 179 9.12 0.68 12.93
CA ALA A 179 9.87 1.93 12.74
C ALA A 179 11.23 1.95 13.45
N ARG A 180 11.47 1.05 14.41
CA ARG A 180 12.75 0.98 15.13
C ARG A 180 13.85 0.36 14.29
N ILE A 181 13.53 -0.55 13.36
CA ILE A 181 14.55 -1.20 12.51
C ILE A 181 15.35 -0.17 11.70
N ALA A 182 14.67 0.86 11.19
CA ALA A 182 15.29 1.92 10.40
C ALA A 182 16.22 2.84 11.21
N ARG A 183 16.30 2.68 12.55
CA ARG A 183 17.27 3.40 13.40
C ARG A 183 18.63 2.72 13.47
N THR A 184 18.69 1.42 13.21
CA THR A 184 19.92 0.60 13.36
C THR A 184 20.29 -0.15 12.09
N ARG A 185 19.36 -0.25 11.13
CA ARG A 185 19.55 -0.84 9.80
C ARG A 185 19.14 0.14 8.71
N SER A 186 19.84 0.07 7.58
CA SER A 186 19.46 0.72 6.33
C SER A 186 18.67 -0.28 5.48
N LEU A 187 17.36 -0.09 5.35
CA LEU A 187 16.50 -0.91 4.49
C LEU A 187 16.76 -0.53 3.04
N ARG A 188 17.22 -1.46 2.21
CA ARG A 188 17.59 -1.23 0.80
C ARG A 188 16.73 -2.06 -0.12
N ALA A 189 15.85 -1.38 -0.87
CA ALA A 189 15.04 -1.99 -1.90
C ALA A 189 15.92 -2.26 -3.14
N THR A 190 16.37 -3.48 -3.33
CA THR A 190 17.35 -3.86 -4.36
C THR A 190 16.78 -3.80 -5.78
N ASP A 191 15.48 -4.01 -5.93
CA ASP A 191 14.73 -3.97 -7.19
C ASP A 191 14.28 -2.54 -7.57
N ALA A 192 14.02 -1.69 -6.57
CA ALA A 192 13.57 -0.31 -6.75
C ALA A 192 14.69 0.73 -6.56
N ARG A 193 15.87 0.31 -6.08
CA ARG A 193 17.07 1.13 -5.88
C ARG A 193 16.84 2.37 -5.00
N TRP A 194 16.06 2.20 -3.93
CA TRP A 194 15.95 3.20 -2.85
C TRP A 194 16.36 2.62 -1.50
N GLN A 195 16.79 3.48 -0.59
CA GLN A 195 17.13 3.12 0.78
C GLN A 195 16.57 4.09 1.83
N ILE A 196 16.25 3.57 3.01
CA ILE A 196 15.81 4.36 4.18
C ILE A 196 16.43 3.79 5.45
N GLY A 197 16.77 4.68 6.39
CA GLY A 197 17.31 4.32 7.70
C GLY A 197 18.80 4.59 7.80
N ALA A 198 19.43 4.03 8.82
CA ALA A 198 20.84 4.22 9.12
C ALA A 198 21.46 2.92 9.63
N GLY A 199 22.77 2.74 9.41
CA GLY A 199 23.51 1.57 9.88
C GLY A 199 23.62 0.47 8.82
N ALA A 200 23.83 -0.77 9.28
CA ALA A 200 24.12 -1.91 8.41
C ALA A 200 22.98 -2.17 7.42
N ALA A 201 23.34 -2.47 6.17
CA ALA A 201 22.39 -2.71 5.10
C ALA A 201 21.53 -3.95 5.37
N LEU A 202 20.25 -3.85 5.07
CA LEU A 202 19.32 -4.97 5.01
C LEU A 202 18.67 -4.92 3.63
N ASP A 203 19.15 -5.80 2.76
CA ASP A 203 18.78 -5.84 1.35
C ASP A 203 17.58 -6.76 1.17
N ALA A 204 16.55 -6.26 0.50
CA ALA A 204 15.33 -6.97 0.16
C ALA A 204 14.64 -6.27 -1.02
N THR A 205 13.56 -6.83 -1.55
CA THR A 205 12.72 -6.13 -2.54
C THR A 205 11.89 -5.02 -1.88
N ALA A 206 11.40 -4.08 -2.68
CA ALA A 206 10.49 -3.04 -2.21
C ALA A 206 9.20 -3.65 -1.61
N ALA A 207 8.69 -4.74 -2.19
CA ALA A 207 7.52 -5.45 -1.72
C ALA A 207 7.77 -6.05 -0.32
N GLU A 208 8.86 -6.80 -0.14
CA GLU A 208 9.23 -7.39 1.16
C GLU A 208 9.42 -6.33 2.24
N ILE A 209 10.09 -5.21 1.92
CA ILE A 209 10.28 -4.12 2.87
C ILE A 209 8.94 -3.50 3.27
N VAL A 210 8.07 -3.19 2.30
CA VAL A 210 6.75 -2.63 2.59
C VAL A 210 5.91 -3.62 3.40
N MET A 211 5.83 -4.89 3.00
CA MET A 211 5.09 -5.92 3.74
C MET A 211 5.60 -6.10 5.17
N HIS A 212 6.90 -6.01 5.39
CA HIS A 212 7.46 -6.01 6.73
C HIS A 212 7.01 -4.81 7.57
N LEU A 213 7.14 -3.59 7.03
CA LEU A 213 6.78 -2.36 7.74
C LEU A 213 5.29 -2.28 8.09
N PHE A 214 4.43 -3.01 7.38
CA PHE A 214 3.00 -3.12 7.65
C PHE A 214 2.61 -4.40 8.41
N GLY A 215 3.59 -5.15 8.94
CA GLY A 215 3.37 -6.29 9.81
C GLY A 215 2.81 -7.53 9.11
N ARG A 216 3.03 -7.66 7.80
CA ARG A 216 2.52 -8.77 6.98
C ARG A 216 3.47 -9.96 6.92
N LYS A 217 4.77 -9.69 6.79
CA LYS A 217 5.82 -10.72 6.65
C LYS A 217 7.07 -10.30 7.45
N PRO A 218 7.85 -11.25 7.99
CA PRO A 218 9.18 -10.92 8.48
C PRO A 218 10.05 -10.45 7.32
N LEU A 219 10.95 -9.52 7.59
CA LEU A 219 12.06 -9.19 6.70
C LEU A 219 13.19 -10.17 7.03
N GLY A 220 13.81 -10.76 6.01
CA GLY A 220 14.82 -11.81 6.14
C GLY A 220 15.93 -11.53 7.16
#